data_AF-A0A521A1W5-F1
#
_entry.id   AF-A0A521A1W5-F1
#
_cell.length_a   1.000
_cell.length_b   1.000
_cell.length_c   1.000
_cell.angle_alpha   90.00
_cell.angle_beta   90.00
_cell.angle_gamma   90.00
#
_symmetry.space_group_name_H-M   'P 1'
#
loop_
_entity.id
_entity.type
_entity.pdbx_description
1 polymer ?
#
loop_
_entity_poly.entity_id
_entity_poly.type
_entity_poly.pdbx_seq_one_letter_code
_entity_poly.pdbx_strand_id
1 'polypeptide(L)' 'YKGNAYGMANTLMQTAFLRPNLKSKKVKNLFFTGQLTVPGPGVPPSLISGKLVAELINNLN' A
#
# COMPACT_ATOMS: atom_id res chain seq x y z
N TYR A 1 -13.39 3.57 1.80
CA TYR A 1 -14.54 3.93 0.94
C TYR A 1 -15.82 3.45 1.60
N LYS A 2 -16.93 4.20 1.54
CA LYS A 2 -18.24 3.85 2.17
C LYS A 2 -18.12 3.42 3.64
N GLY A 3 -17.30 4.11 4.44
CA GLY A 3 -17.10 3.74 5.85
C GLY A 3 -16.29 2.46 6.09
N ASN A 4 -15.52 1.95 5.10
CA ASN A 4 -14.58 0.86 5.39
C ASN A 4 -13.56 1.31 6.45
N ALA A 5 -13.44 0.53 7.52
CA ALA A 5 -12.49 0.76 8.60
C ALA A 5 -11.19 -0.05 8.44
N TYR A 6 -11.23 -1.14 7.66
CA TYR A 6 -10.14 -2.11 7.52
C TYR A 6 -9.66 -2.29 6.07
N GLY A 7 -10.07 -1.41 5.16
CA GLY A 7 -9.60 -1.48 3.78
C GLY A 7 -10.11 -2.70 2.99
N MET A 8 -9.19 -3.42 2.33
CA MET A 8 -9.50 -4.62 1.54
C MET A 8 -9.83 -5.83 2.41
N ALA A 9 -10.61 -6.76 1.88
CA ALA A 9 -10.99 -7.98 2.60
C ALA A 9 -9.76 -8.85 2.94
N ASN A 10 -9.81 -9.53 4.08
CA ASN A 10 -8.75 -10.43 4.53
C ASN A 10 -8.93 -11.84 3.94
N THR A 11 -8.92 -11.94 2.61
CA THR A 11 -8.95 -13.24 1.92
C THR A 11 -7.52 -13.72 1.66
N LEU A 12 -7.32 -15.03 1.50
CA LEU A 12 -5.99 -15.61 1.21
C LEU A 12 -5.30 -14.98 -0.02
N MET A 13 -6.10 -14.54 -1.00
CA MET A 13 -5.60 -13.89 -2.23
C MET A 13 -5.33 -12.38 -2.06
N GLN A 14 -5.70 -11.78 -0.93
CA GLN A 14 -5.51 -10.35 -0.64
C GLN A 14 -4.57 -10.10 0.56
N THR A 15 -3.86 -11.12 1.04
CA THR A 15 -2.86 -10.97 2.12
C THR A 15 -1.46 -10.70 1.57
N ALA A 16 -0.63 -10.09 2.42
CA ALA A 16 0.82 -9.88 2.21
C ALA A 16 1.18 -9.37 0.80
N PHE A 17 1.89 -10.18 0.01
CA PHE A 17 2.45 -9.81 -1.29
C PHE A 17 1.41 -9.74 -2.42
N LEU A 18 0.23 -10.32 -2.23
CA LEU A 18 -0.83 -10.33 -3.24
C LEU A 18 -1.74 -9.09 -3.16
N ARG A 19 -1.51 -8.23 -2.16
CA ARG A 19 -2.17 -6.93 -2.04
C ARG A 19 -1.67 -5.95 -3.12
N PRO A 20 -2.44 -4.90 -3.46
CA PRO A 20 -2.03 -3.89 -4.42
C PRO A 20 -0.66 -3.28 -4.08
N ASN A 21 0.20 -3.24 -5.09
CA ASN A 21 1.58 -2.77 -4.98
C ASN A 21 1.67 -1.27 -4.68
N LEU A 22 2.78 -0.87 -4.06
CA LEU A 22 3.10 0.53 -3.73
C LEU A 22 3.37 1.41 -4.95
N LYS A 23 3.67 0.83 -6.11
CA LYS A 23 3.99 1.56 -7.35
C LYS A 23 3.00 1.21 -8.46
N SER A 24 2.53 2.22 -9.17
CA SER A 24 1.66 2.01 -10.33
C SER A 24 2.41 1.31 -11.47
N LYS A 25 1.81 0.25 -12.02
CA LYS A 25 2.31 -0.42 -13.23
C LYS A 25 1.96 0.35 -14.50
N LYS A 26 0.98 1.26 -14.44
CA LYS A 26 0.42 1.97 -15.61
C LYS A 26 0.91 3.40 -15.74
N VAL A 27 1.13 4.07 -14.60
CA VAL A 27 1.47 5.50 -14.56
C VAL A 27 2.86 5.67 -13.98
N LYS A 28 3.77 6.30 -14.73
CA LYS A 28 5.13 6.58 -14.27
C LYS A 28 5.09 7.56 -13.09
N ASN A 29 5.95 7.34 -12.11
CA ASN A 29 6.10 8.16 -10.90
C ASN A 29 4.83 8.29 -10.03
N LEU A 30 3.89 7.35 -10.14
CA LEU A 30 2.73 7.26 -9.26
C LEU A 30 2.95 6.15 -8.22
N PHE A 31 2.79 6.52 -6.95
CA PHE A 31 2.93 5.62 -5.79
C PHE A 31 1.67 5.65 -4.94
N PHE A 32 1.45 4.58 -4.20
CA PHE A 32 0.30 4.35 -3.35
C PHE A 32 0.76 3.98 -1.95
N THR A 33 0.10 4.54 -0.93
CA THR A 33 0.41 4.29 0.48
C THR A 33 -0.86 4.18 1.31
N GLY A 34 -0.73 3.63 2.53
CA GLY A 34 -1.79 3.52 3.52
C GLY A 34 -2.48 2.16 3.53
N GLN A 35 -3.70 2.12 4.08
CA GLN A 35 -4.37 0.88 4.48
C GLN A 35 -4.80 -0.08 3.34
N LEU A 36 -4.87 0.40 2.10
CA LEU A 36 -5.32 -0.38 0.94
C LEU A 36 -4.18 -1.02 0.15
N THR A 37 -2.94 -0.66 0.46
CA THR A 37 -1.74 -1.18 -0.20
C THR A 37 -1.00 -2.14 0.70
N VAL A 38 0.05 -2.78 0.16
CA VAL A 38 1.04 -3.49 0.98
C VAL A 38 1.60 -2.51 2.03
N PRO A 39 1.69 -2.87 3.32
CA PRO A 39 1.54 -4.20 3.91
C PRO A 39 0.13 -4.58 4.36
N GLY A 40 -0.74 -3.63 4.69
CA GLY A 40 -1.94 -3.96 5.45
C GLY A 40 -2.79 -2.78 5.88
N PRO A 41 -3.98 -3.04 6.43
CA PRO A 41 -4.76 -2.05 7.14
C PRO A 41 -4.29 -1.87 8.58
N GLY A 42 -4.71 -0.79 9.24
CA GLY A 42 -4.30 -0.44 10.60
C GLY A 42 -3.20 0.63 10.65
N VAL A 43 -2.99 1.20 11.85
CA VAL A 43 -2.07 2.33 12.04
C VAL A 43 -0.61 1.96 11.76
N PRO A 44 -0.03 0.89 12.36
CA PRO A 44 1.37 0.56 12.09
C PRO A 44 1.62 0.21 10.61
N PRO A 45 0.81 -0.64 9.94
CA PRO A 45 1.01 -0.93 8.53
C PRO A 45 0.88 0.28 7.60
N SER A 46 -0.02 1.22 7.90
CA SER A 46 -0.19 2.44 7.10
C SER A 46 1.05 3.35 7.19
N LEU A 47 1.65 3.48 8.38
CA LEU A 47 2.89 4.25 8.57
C LEU A 47 4.08 3.59 7.88
N ILE A 48 4.22 2.27 8.00
CA ILE A 48 5.28 1.51 7.32
C ILE A 48 5.16 1.64 5.80
N SER A 49 3.93 1.59 5.26
CA SER A 49 3.67 1.81 3.84
C SER A 49 4.16 3.18 3.37
N GLY A 50 4.00 4.23 4.19
CA GLY A 50 4.50 5.57 3.90
C GLY A 50 6.02 5.64 3.82
N LYS A 51 6.71 5.03 4.80
CA LYS A 51 8.17 4.92 4.82
C LYS A 51 8.72 4.21 3.58
N LEU A 52 8.11 3.08 3.19
CA LEU A 52 8.52 2.33 2.01
C LEU A 52 8.36 3.13 0.72
N VAL A 53 7.26 3.88 0.57
CA VAL A 53 7.07 4.77 -0.59
C VAL A 53 8.09 5.89 -0.62
N ALA A 54 8.40 6.51 0.53
CA ALA A 54 9.44 7.53 0.60
C ALA A 54 10.81 6.99 0.18
N GLU A 55 11.18 5.79 0.63
CA GLU A 55 12.41 5.11 0.20
C GLU A 55 12.40 4.79 -1.29
N LEU A 56 11.27 4.31 -1.84
CA LEU A 56 11.12 4.06 -3.28
C LEU A 56 11.29 5.33 -4.12
N ILE A 57 10.79 6.48 -3.64
CA ILE A 57 10.94 7.76 -4.31
C ILE A 57 12.40 8.25 -4.22
N ASN A 58 13.02 8.16 -3.04
CA ASN A 58 14.40 8.61 -2.84
C ASN A 58 15.40 7.80 -3.68
N ASN A 59 15.20 6.50 -3.83
CA ASN A 59 16.06 5.63 -4.65
C ASN A 59 15.82 5.76 -6.17
N LEU A 60 14.84 6.55 -6.61
CA LEU A 60 14.62 6.87 -8.02
C LEU A 60 15.40 8.11 -8.49
N ASN A 61 15.97 8.86 -7.55
CA ASN A 61 16.91 9.96 -7.80
C ASN A 61 18.34 9.42 -7.81
#